data_AF-R7NG08-F1
#
_entry.id   AF-R7NG08-F1
#
_cell.length_a   1.000
_cell.length_b   1.000
_cell.length_c   1.000
_cell.angle_alpha   90.00
_cell.angle_beta   90.00
_cell.angle_gamma   90.00
#
_symmetry.space_group_name_H-M   'P 1'
#
loop_
_entity.id
_entity.type
_entity.pdbx_description
1 polymer ?
#
loop_
_entity_poly.entity_id
_entity_poly.type
_entity_poly.pdbx_seq_one_letter_code
_entity_poly.pdbx_strand_id
1 'polypeptide(L)'
;MMKFEFKNVVIFVCAALLIMVALYKIFDDQERALFKIKESDTLETTLYYQDQTNYYLYGLDEVEVTYQNEKKSLKEFLEDGTTIDTLVQDGKNEELSDSIGTLYYVGEANILVCHKNNENSINNNVYIGNKDMKYEEEFCRGE
;
A
#
# COMPACT_ATOMS: atom_id res chain seq x y z
N MET A 1 46.92 -4.94 36.17
CA MET A 1 46.64 -5.42 34.79
C MET A 1 45.21 -5.91 34.78
N MET A 2 44.27 -5.04 34.39
CA MET A 2 42.84 -5.36 34.39
C MET A 2 42.63 -6.42 33.30
N LYS A 3 42.36 -7.67 33.68
CA LYS A 3 41.91 -8.71 32.73
C LYS A 3 40.55 -8.27 32.25
N PHE A 4 40.53 -7.44 31.21
CA PHE A 4 39.32 -7.09 30.51
C PHE A 4 38.76 -8.41 30.00
N GLU A 5 37.69 -8.90 30.63
CA GLU A 5 37.10 -10.19 30.29
C GLU A 5 36.48 -10.04 28.91
N PHE A 6 37.26 -10.36 27.89
CA PHE A 6 36.90 -10.26 26.49
C PHE A 6 35.55 -10.95 26.21
N LYS A 7 35.24 -12.02 26.97
CA LYS A 7 33.92 -12.67 26.98
C LYS A 7 32.76 -11.73 27.33
N ASN A 8 32.91 -10.89 28.35
CA ASN A 8 31.85 -9.96 28.77
C ASN A 8 31.64 -8.86 27.72
N VAL A 9 32.72 -8.38 27.09
CA VAL A 9 32.62 -7.43 25.98
C VAL A 9 31.89 -8.04 24.78
N VAL A 10 32.24 -9.28 24.40
CA VAL A 10 31.59 -9.99 23.29
C VAL A 10 30.10 -10.20 23.57
N ILE A 11 29.72 -10.59 24.80
CA ILE A 11 28.31 -10.76 25.18
C ILE A 11 27.54 -9.44 25.08
N PHE A 12 28.11 -8.33 25.56
CA PHE A 12 27.49 -7.01 25.46
C PHE A 12 27.30 -6.55 24.01
N VAL A 13 28.29 -6.78 23.15
CA VAL A 13 28.19 -6.43 21.72
C VAL A 13 27.12 -7.29 21.03
N CYS A 14 27.08 -8.60 21.31
CA CYS A 14 26.04 -9.47 20.76
C CYS A 14 24.63 -9.08 21.23
N ALA A 15 24.46 -8.74 22.51
CA ALA A 15 23.19 -8.27 23.04
C ALA A 15 22.74 -6.95 22.40
N ALA A 16 23.66 -5.99 22.24
CA ALA A 16 23.39 -4.73 21.57
C ALA A 16 22.99 -4.92 20.09
N LEU A 17 23.65 -5.84 19.38
CA LEU A 17 23.29 -6.19 18.00
C LEU A 17 21.89 -6.81 17.90
N LEU A 18 21.52 -7.70 18.82
CA LEU A 18 20.18 -8.30 18.85
C LEU A 18 19.09 -7.24 19.12
N ILE A 19 19.36 -6.28 20.01
CA ILE A 19 18.44 -5.16 20.28
C ILE A 19 18.31 -4.28 19.04
N MET A 20 19.41 -3.95 18.36
CA MET A 20 19.39 -3.17 17.12
C MET A 20 18.57 -3.86 16.02
N VAL A 21 18.71 -5.18 15.85
CA VAL A 21 17.92 -5.97 14.89
C VAL A 21 16.43 -5.99 15.27
N ALA A 22 16.11 -6.14 16.55
CA ALA A 22 14.72 -6.12 17.02
C ALA A 22 14.07 -4.75 16.81
N LEU A 23 14.78 -3.67 17.13
CA LEU A 23 14.32 -2.30 16.90
C LEU A 23 14.15 -2.03 15.41
N TYR A 24 15.12 -2.42 14.57
CA TYR A 24 15.01 -2.27 13.11
C TYR A 24 13.75 -2.93 12.56
N LYS A 25 13.43 -4.16 12.98
CA LYS A 25 12.19 -4.83 12.56
C LYS A 25 10.92 -4.11 13.01
N ILE A 26 10.91 -3.56 14.24
CA ILE A 26 9.76 -2.82 14.76
C ILE A 26 9.54 -1.53 13.95
N PHE A 27 10.61 -0.83 13.58
CA PHE A 27 10.52 0.39 12.78
C PHE A 27 10.19 0.11 11.31
N ASP A 28 10.73 -0.96 10.71
CA ASP A 28 10.43 -1.37 9.33
C ASP A 28 8.94 -1.71 9.13
N ASP A 29 8.32 -2.35 10.13
CA ASP A 29 6.87 -2.65 10.09
C ASP A 29 5.99 -1.40 10.30
N GLN A 30 6.52 -0.30 10.85
CA GLN A 30 5.75 0.96 11.03
C GLN A 30 5.67 1.82 9.76
N GLU A 31 6.58 1.62 8.80
CA GLU A 31 6.58 2.40 7.56
C GLU A 31 5.56 1.88 6.55
N ARG A 32 5.10 0.64 6.67
CA ARG A 32 4.16 0.05 5.70
C ARG A 32 2.73 0.45 5.99
N ALA A 33 2.02 0.90 4.96
CA ALA A 33 0.58 1.15 5.09
C ALA A 33 -0.19 -0.17 5.22
N LEU A 34 -1.12 -0.22 6.18
CA LEU A 34 -2.02 -1.35 6.38
C LEU A 34 -3.43 -0.95 5.95
N PHE A 35 -3.97 -1.68 4.97
CA PHE A 35 -5.32 -1.47 4.45
C PHE A 35 -6.29 -2.46 5.08
N LYS A 36 -7.39 -1.93 5.60
CA LYS A 36 -8.57 -2.67 6.03
C LYS A 36 -9.76 -2.22 5.21
N ILE A 37 -10.60 -3.17 4.84
CA ILE A 37 -11.73 -2.91 3.97
C ILE A 37 -13.02 -3.36 4.62
N LYS A 38 -14.11 -2.72 4.21
CA LYS A 38 -15.46 -3.20 4.47
C LYS A 38 -16.09 -3.53 3.12
N GLU A 39 -16.32 -4.81 2.88
CA GLU A 39 -16.95 -5.29 1.65
C GLU A 39 -18.40 -4.78 1.58
N SER A 40 -18.83 -4.47 0.36
CA SER A 40 -20.21 -4.09 0.08
C SER A 40 -21.06 -5.32 -0.19
N ASP A 41 -22.38 -5.18 -0.05
CA ASP A 41 -23.34 -6.23 -0.44
C ASP A 41 -23.45 -6.37 -1.97
N THR A 42 -22.90 -5.43 -2.75
CA THR A 42 -22.87 -5.45 -4.22
C THR A 42 -21.44 -5.48 -4.76
N LEU A 43 -21.25 -5.94 -6.01
CA LEU A 43 -19.97 -5.87 -6.73
C LEU A 43 -19.90 -4.64 -7.65
N GLU A 44 -20.57 -3.55 -7.29
CA GLU A 44 -20.58 -2.34 -8.09
C GLU A 44 -19.30 -1.52 -7.89
N THR A 45 -18.87 -0.84 -8.96
CA THR A 45 -17.79 0.14 -8.91
C THR A 45 -18.37 1.52 -8.58
N THR A 46 -17.92 2.14 -7.51
CA THR A 46 -18.39 3.46 -7.06
C THR A 46 -17.26 4.47 -7.03
N LEU A 47 -17.51 5.71 -7.48
CA LEU A 47 -16.54 6.80 -7.36
C LEU A 47 -16.41 7.18 -5.88
N TYR A 48 -15.21 7.04 -5.35
CA TYR A 48 -14.90 7.23 -3.93
C TYR A 48 -14.32 8.61 -3.64
N TYR A 49 -13.36 9.02 -4.48
CA TYR A 49 -12.66 10.28 -4.36
C TYR A 49 -12.22 10.77 -5.74
N GLN A 50 -12.25 12.08 -5.94
CA GLN A 50 -11.86 12.71 -7.19
C GLN A 50 -11.06 13.97 -6.90
N ASP A 51 -9.84 14.00 -7.44
CA ASP A 51 -9.00 15.20 -7.54
C ASP A 51 -8.28 15.18 -8.90
N GLN A 52 -6.94 15.11 -8.94
CA GLN A 52 -6.18 14.87 -10.18
C GLN A 52 -6.36 13.45 -10.72
N THR A 53 -6.72 12.53 -9.82
CA THR A 53 -6.97 11.11 -10.10
C THR A 53 -8.34 10.73 -9.56
N ASN A 54 -9.06 9.91 -10.32
CA ASN A 54 -10.30 9.30 -9.85
C ASN A 54 -9.98 8.00 -9.11
N TYR A 55 -10.57 7.84 -7.93
CA TYR A 55 -10.44 6.66 -7.09
C TYR A 55 -11.79 5.98 -7.01
N TYR A 56 -11.83 4.69 -7.24
CA TYR A 56 -13.03 3.88 -7.25
C TYR A 56 -12.95 2.74 -6.25
N LEU A 57 -14.05 2.47 -5.55
CA LEU A 57 -14.22 1.24 -4.77
C LEU A 57 -14.95 0.21 -5.62
N TYR A 58 -14.39 -0.99 -5.74
CA TYR A 58 -14.99 -2.14 -6.41
C TYR A 58 -15.48 -3.15 -5.38
N GLY A 59 -16.79 -3.18 -5.16
CA GLY A 59 -17.43 -4.06 -4.18
C GLY A 59 -17.05 -3.77 -2.73
N LEU A 60 -16.71 -2.52 -2.41
CA LEU A 60 -16.37 -2.06 -1.06
C LEU A 60 -17.23 -0.86 -0.66
N ASP A 61 -17.59 -0.79 0.62
CA ASP A 61 -18.23 0.38 1.23
C ASP A 61 -17.19 1.37 1.77
N GLU A 62 -16.13 0.86 2.40
CA GLU A 62 -15.17 1.66 3.16
C GLU A 62 -13.75 1.09 3.05
N VAL A 63 -12.76 1.98 3.07
CA VAL A 63 -11.33 1.65 3.13
C VAL A 63 -10.66 2.48 4.22
N GLU A 64 -10.09 1.79 5.19
CA GLU A 64 -9.35 2.36 6.30
C GLU A 64 -7.86 2.05 6.15
N VAL A 65 -7.02 3.05 6.37
CA VAL A 65 -5.57 2.94 6.23
C VAL A 65 -4.92 3.25 7.56
N THR A 66 -3.95 2.44 7.94
CA THR A 66 -3.01 2.76 9.03
C THR A 66 -1.63 3.02 8.43
N TYR A 67 -1.11 4.24 8.57
CA TYR A 67 0.20 4.63 8.04
C TYR A 67 0.85 5.64 9.00
N GLN A 68 2.15 5.47 9.30
CA GLN A 68 2.91 6.33 10.23
C GLN A 68 2.25 6.52 11.61
N ASN A 69 1.65 5.45 12.17
CA ASN A 69 0.89 5.45 13.43
C ASN A 69 -0.43 6.27 13.41
N GLU A 70 -0.86 6.77 12.25
CA GLU A 70 -2.18 7.36 12.08
C GLU A 70 -3.15 6.34 11.46
N LYS A 71 -4.39 6.34 11.94
CA LYS A 71 -5.47 5.50 11.43
C LYS A 71 -6.62 6.40 11.01
N LYS A 72 -6.94 6.40 9.71
CA LYS A 72 -8.00 7.21 9.11
C LYS A 72 -8.48 6.57 7.82
N SER A 73 -9.53 7.11 7.21
CA SER A 73 -9.99 6.63 5.90
C SER A 73 -8.94 6.88 4.81
N LEU A 74 -8.96 6.08 3.74
CA LEU A 74 -8.11 6.34 2.57
C LEU A 74 -8.33 7.75 2.04
N LYS A 75 -9.59 8.20 1.98
CA LYS A 75 -9.95 9.55 1.52
C LYS A 75 -9.25 10.64 2.33
N GLU A 76 -9.23 10.53 3.65
CA GLU A 76 -8.55 11.53 4.50
C GLU A 76 -7.04 11.58 4.23
N PHE A 77 -6.37 10.44 3.99
CA PHE A 77 -4.96 10.46 3.57
C PHE A 77 -4.74 11.19 2.24
N LEU A 78 -5.62 10.97 1.27
CA LEU A 78 -5.53 11.61 -0.05
C LEU A 78 -5.77 13.12 0.07
N GLU A 79 -6.75 13.55 0.88
CA GLU A 79 -7.04 14.96 1.14
C GLU A 79 -5.89 15.67 1.88
N ASP A 80 -5.17 14.97 2.76
CA ASP A 80 -3.96 15.46 3.43
C ASP A 80 -2.73 15.51 2.49
N GLY A 81 -2.86 15.06 1.24
CA GLY A 81 -1.82 15.10 0.22
C GLY A 81 -0.92 13.85 0.17
N THR A 82 -1.27 12.78 0.89
CA THR A 82 -0.57 11.51 0.76
C THR A 82 -0.97 10.84 -0.56
N THR A 83 -0.01 10.43 -1.37
CA THR A 83 -0.29 9.78 -2.66
C THR A 83 -0.55 8.29 -2.50
N ILE A 84 -1.32 7.70 -3.42
CA ILE A 84 -1.53 6.25 -3.42
C ILE A 84 -0.22 5.49 -3.57
N ASP A 85 0.69 5.97 -4.42
CA ASP A 85 2.01 5.37 -4.63
C ASP A 85 2.79 5.25 -3.32
N THR A 86 2.73 6.28 -2.47
CA THR A 86 3.36 6.26 -1.14
C THR A 86 2.75 5.16 -0.26
N LEU A 87 1.43 4.98 -0.31
CA LEU A 87 0.74 3.99 0.52
C LEU A 87 0.96 2.55 0.03
N VAL A 88 1.26 2.34 -1.25
CA VAL A 88 1.39 0.99 -1.83
C VAL A 88 2.82 0.58 -2.17
N GLN A 89 3.81 1.49 -2.02
CA GLN A 89 5.21 1.29 -2.45
C GLN A 89 5.85 0.00 -1.91
N ASP A 90 5.51 -0.42 -0.70
CA ASP A 90 6.07 -1.61 -0.03
C ASP A 90 5.21 -2.87 -0.22
N GLY A 91 4.09 -2.72 -0.95
CA GLY A 91 3.21 -3.82 -1.32
C GLY A 91 3.85 -4.71 -2.38
N LYS A 92 3.55 -6.02 -2.31
CA LYS A 92 3.84 -6.90 -3.45
C LYS A 92 3.04 -6.37 -4.65
N ASN A 93 3.64 -6.35 -5.83
CA ASN A 93 2.96 -5.88 -7.02
C ASN A 93 3.15 -6.81 -8.22
N GLU A 94 2.32 -6.58 -9.23
CA GLU A 94 2.37 -7.17 -10.55
C GLU A 94 2.16 -6.07 -11.59
N GLU A 95 3.17 -5.84 -12.42
CA GLU A 95 3.03 -4.97 -13.60
C GLU A 95 2.13 -5.65 -14.63
N LEU A 96 1.17 -4.90 -15.16
CA LEU A 96 0.25 -5.41 -16.17
C LEU A 96 0.89 -5.40 -17.56
N SER A 97 0.34 -6.24 -18.45
CA SER A 97 0.77 -6.31 -19.84
C SER A 97 0.69 -4.95 -20.51
N ASP A 98 1.65 -4.65 -21.39
CA ASP A 98 1.79 -3.37 -22.09
C ASP A 98 1.94 -2.14 -21.17
N SER A 99 2.31 -2.36 -19.89
CA SER A 99 2.56 -1.30 -18.90
C SER A 99 1.38 -0.34 -18.70
N ILE A 100 0.16 -0.83 -18.90
CA ILE A 100 -1.08 -0.04 -18.78
C ILE A 100 -1.50 0.23 -17.32
N GLY A 101 -0.82 -0.38 -16.35
CA GLY A 101 -1.03 -0.19 -14.92
C GLY A 101 -0.26 -1.21 -14.07
N THR A 102 -0.44 -1.10 -12.77
CA THR A 102 0.19 -1.97 -11.76
C THR A 102 -0.87 -2.40 -10.75
N LEU A 103 -0.90 -3.70 -10.44
CA LEU A 103 -1.76 -4.27 -9.41
C LEU A 103 -0.93 -4.51 -8.14
N TYR A 104 -1.29 -3.82 -7.06
CA TYR A 104 -0.66 -3.93 -5.74
C TYR A 104 -1.51 -4.80 -4.82
N TYR A 105 -0.85 -5.66 -4.05
CA TYR A 105 -1.43 -6.56 -3.07
C TYR A 105 -1.04 -6.08 -1.67
N VAL A 106 -1.95 -5.40 -0.97
CA VAL A 106 -1.67 -4.71 0.30
C VAL A 106 -2.72 -5.04 1.38
N GLY A 107 -2.32 -5.86 2.35
CA GLY A 107 -3.21 -6.26 3.45
C GLY A 107 -4.44 -7.01 2.94
N GLU A 108 -5.63 -6.46 3.20
CA GLU A 108 -6.92 -7.01 2.74
C GLU A 108 -7.36 -6.50 1.37
N ALA A 109 -6.65 -5.52 0.81
CA ALA A 109 -7.01 -4.85 -0.43
C ALA A 109 -6.07 -5.22 -1.59
N ASN A 110 -6.65 -5.30 -2.78
CA ASN A 110 -5.94 -5.21 -4.03
C ASN A 110 -6.18 -3.82 -4.63
N ILE A 111 -5.11 -3.16 -5.08
CA ILE A 111 -5.17 -1.79 -5.59
C ILE A 111 -4.59 -1.77 -7.00
N LEU A 112 -5.44 -1.46 -7.97
CA LEU A 112 -5.05 -1.29 -9.37
C LEU A 112 -4.81 0.18 -9.65
N VAL A 113 -3.57 0.55 -9.96
CA VAL A 113 -3.21 1.89 -10.42
C VAL A 113 -3.02 1.84 -11.94
N CYS A 114 -3.89 2.52 -12.69
CA CYS A 114 -3.76 2.61 -14.14
C CYS A 114 -2.69 3.65 -14.53
N HIS A 115 -1.96 3.36 -15.59
CA HIS A 115 -0.92 4.23 -16.17
C HIS A 115 -1.04 4.29 -17.69
N LYS A 116 -2.27 4.18 -18.24
CA LYS A 116 -2.46 4.17 -19.68
C LYS A 116 -2.24 5.58 -20.23
N ASN A 117 -1.21 5.73 -21.04
CA ASN A 117 -0.92 6.95 -21.78
C ASN A 117 -0.77 6.60 -23.26
N ASN A 118 -1.85 6.74 -24.03
CA ASN A 118 -1.80 6.61 -25.50
C ASN A 118 -2.25 7.92 -26.15
N GLU A 119 -2.07 8.02 -27.48
CA GLU A 119 -2.33 9.26 -28.25
C GLU A 119 -3.76 9.82 -28.08
N ASN A 120 -4.72 9.02 -27.60
CA ASN A 120 -6.14 9.36 -27.53
C ASN A 120 -6.76 9.26 -26.13
N SER A 121 -6.04 8.78 -25.10
CA SER A 121 -6.57 8.62 -23.74
C SER A 121 -5.46 8.57 -22.70
N ILE A 122 -5.64 9.35 -21.62
CA ILE A 122 -4.85 9.25 -20.39
C ILE A 122 -5.79 8.66 -19.34
N ASN A 123 -5.46 7.49 -18.80
CA ASN A 123 -6.19 6.88 -17.69
C ASN A 123 -5.21 6.60 -16.54
N ASN A 124 -5.32 7.44 -15.50
CA ASN A 124 -4.57 7.34 -14.26
C ASN A 124 -5.46 6.92 -13.08
N ASN A 125 -6.64 6.33 -13.37
CA ASN A 125 -7.60 5.95 -12.34
C ASN A 125 -7.02 4.89 -11.40
N VAL A 126 -7.53 4.89 -10.17
CA VAL A 126 -7.19 3.91 -9.14
C VAL A 126 -8.44 3.13 -8.78
N TYR A 127 -8.36 1.81 -8.79
CA TYR A 127 -9.43 0.93 -8.34
C TYR A 127 -8.98 0.16 -7.11
N ILE A 128 -9.80 0.18 -6.06
CA ILE A 128 -9.55 -0.52 -4.80
C ILE A 128 -10.63 -1.58 -4.62
N GLY A 129 -10.21 -2.83 -4.50
CA GLY A 129 -11.09 -3.97 -4.25
C GLY A 129 -10.55 -4.88 -3.15
N ASN A 130 -11.31 -5.92 -2.83
CA ASN A 130 -10.84 -6.96 -1.91
C ASN A 130 -9.73 -7.82 -2.55
N LYS A 131 -9.15 -8.73 -1.77
CA LYS A 131 -8.12 -9.68 -2.22
C LYS A 131 -8.50 -10.56 -3.41
N ASP A 132 -9.79 -10.70 -3.71
CA ASP A 132 -10.30 -11.51 -4.82
C ASP A 132 -10.43 -10.69 -6.11
N MET A 133 -10.32 -9.35 -6.05
CA MET A 133 -10.26 -8.49 -7.23
C MET A 133 -9.04 -8.84 -8.08
N LYS A 134 -9.29 -9.17 -9.34
CA LYS A 134 -8.27 -9.40 -10.35
C LYS A 134 -8.27 -8.27 -11.37
N TYR A 135 -7.18 -8.16 -12.10
CA TYR A 135 -7.15 -7.29 -13.27
C TYR A 135 -8.08 -7.81 -14.37
N GLU A 136 -8.89 -6.91 -14.92
CA GLU A 136 -9.69 -7.09 -16.14
C GLU A 136 -9.38 -5.93 -17.08
N GLU A 137 -9.30 -6.22 -18.40
CA GLU A 137 -8.87 -5.23 -19.41
C GLU A 137 -9.70 -3.94 -19.40
N GLU A 138 -10.96 -4.02 -18.95
CA GLU A 138 -11.90 -2.91 -18.93
C GLU A 138 -11.53 -1.80 -17.94
N PHE A 139 -10.88 -2.10 -16.81
CA PHE A 139 -10.55 -1.11 -15.78
C PHE A 139 -9.67 0.03 -16.28
N CYS A 140 -8.58 -0.31 -17.00
CA CYS A 140 -7.62 0.66 -17.49
C CYS A 140 -7.86 1.06 -18.95
N ARG A 141 -8.95 0.59 -19.59
CA ARG A 141 -9.22 0.87 -21.00
C ARG A 141 -9.51 2.36 -21.25
N GLY A 142 -9.97 3.09 -20.23
CA GLY A 142 -10.44 4.47 -20.37
C GLY A 142 -11.79 4.52 -21.10
N GLU A 143 -12.55 5.59 -20.87
CA GLU A 143 -13.73 5.91 -21.69
C GLU A 143 -13.34 6.46 -23.06
#